data_AF-A0A4W5ME30-F1
#
_entry.id   AF-A0A4W5ME30-F1
#
_cell.length_a   1.000
_cell.length_b   1.000
_cell.length_c   1.000
_cell.angle_alpha   90.00
_cell.angle_beta   90.00
_cell.angle_gamma   90.00
#
_symmetry.space_group_name_H-M   'P 1'
#
loop_
_entity.id
_entity.type
_entity.pdbx_description
1 polymer ?
#
loop_
_entity_poly.entity_id
_entity_poly.type
_entity_poly.pdbx_seq_one_letter_code
_entity_poly.pdbx_strand_id
1 'polypeptide(L)'
;MEFSELDSDSEERPCRTRRLSERNRHYLRAECFRVEKNLLIFGWGRWKDILTHGRFKWQLAECDIEVLCRSLLVYCVRHYKGDDKIKSFIWDLITPAKDGHKQDLQNHSGLSAPVPRGRKGKKLKNQLSVPEMKHADWLVNCNPEVVLHDDSYKKHLKQHCNKVLLRVRMLYYLKAEVLGEAAAQSLEGIPARYKLHHEGTH
;
A
#
# COMPACT_ATOMS: atom_id res chain seq x y z
N MET A 1 -59.12 11.82 -11.78
CA MET A 1 -58.33 12.49 -10.73
C MET A 1 -57.14 11.58 -10.48
N GLU A 2 -55.99 11.94 -11.06
CA GLU A 2 -54.73 11.21 -10.95
C GLU A 2 -54.21 11.28 -9.51
N PHE A 3 -53.70 10.18 -8.98
CA PHE A 3 -52.84 10.17 -7.79
C PHE A 3 -51.40 10.14 -8.28
N SER A 4 -50.74 11.29 -8.20
CA SER A 4 -49.34 11.51 -8.51
C SER A 4 -48.43 10.75 -7.53
N GLU A 5 -47.52 9.95 -8.09
CA GLU A 5 -46.32 9.44 -7.43
C GLU A 5 -45.46 10.63 -6.97
N LEU A 6 -45.11 10.66 -5.68
CA LEU A 6 -44.14 11.62 -5.15
C LEU A 6 -42.81 10.91 -4.95
N ASP A 7 -41.86 11.32 -5.77
CA ASP A 7 -40.46 10.94 -5.79
C ASP A 7 -39.78 11.28 -4.45
N SER A 8 -38.92 10.37 -4.00
CA SER A 8 -38.29 10.39 -2.69
C SER A 8 -37.02 11.22 -2.74
N ASP A 9 -37.12 12.50 -2.39
CA ASP A 9 -35.97 13.41 -2.27
C ASP A 9 -35.05 12.96 -1.12
N SER A 10 -33.94 12.31 -1.49
CA SER A 10 -32.89 11.88 -0.57
C SER A 10 -31.92 13.04 -0.33
N GLU A 11 -32.33 13.96 0.54
CA GLU A 11 -31.44 14.97 1.12
C GLU A 11 -30.20 14.28 1.74
N GLU A 12 -29.01 14.63 1.22
CA GLU A 12 -27.70 14.24 1.74
C GLU A 12 -27.63 14.53 3.25
N ARG A 13 -27.83 13.50 4.06
CA ARG A 13 -27.57 13.61 5.50
C ARG A 13 -26.07 13.81 5.69
N PRO A 14 -25.60 14.91 6.30
CA PRO A 14 -24.22 14.98 6.72
C PRO A 14 -24.01 13.85 7.73
N CYS A 15 -23.10 12.92 7.43
CA CYS A 15 -22.71 11.83 8.32
C CYS A 15 -22.44 12.41 9.71
N ARG A 16 -23.39 12.27 10.63
CA ARG A 16 -23.19 12.57 12.05
C ARG A 16 -22.40 11.41 12.66
N THR A 17 -21.18 11.23 12.19
CA THR A 17 -20.16 10.42 12.82
C THR A 17 -19.87 11.11 14.14
N ARG A 18 -19.98 10.40 15.27
CA ARG A 18 -19.36 10.83 16.52
C ARG A 18 -17.86 10.96 16.24
N ARG A 19 -17.43 12.17 15.86
CA ARG A 19 -16.03 12.48 15.57
C ARG A 19 -15.24 12.20 16.84
N LEU A 20 -14.47 11.12 16.85
CA LEU A 20 -13.33 11.01 17.75
C LEU A 20 -12.46 12.24 17.46
N SER A 21 -12.35 13.15 18.44
CA SER A 21 -11.74 14.48 18.29
C SER A 21 -10.40 14.42 17.56
N GLU A 22 -10.24 15.26 16.53
CA GLU A 22 -9.16 15.27 15.53
C GLU A 22 -7.77 15.57 16.12
N ARG A 23 -7.67 16.04 17.38
CA ARG A 23 -6.46 16.68 17.89
C ARG A 23 -5.53 15.78 18.73
N ASN A 24 -5.92 14.55 19.04
CA ASN A 24 -5.05 13.64 19.82
C ASN A 24 -5.34 12.14 19.61
N ARG A 25 -5.63 11.74 18.36
CA ARG A 25 -5.79 10.31 18.02
C ARG A 25 -4.42 9.64 17.89
N HIS A 26 -3.88 9.18 19.01
CA HIS A 26 -2.72 8.29 18.97
C HIS A 26 -3.19 6.87 18.60
N TYR A 27 -2.69 6.32 17.49
CA TYR A 27 -3.00 4.94 17.14
C TYR A 27 -2.40 3.99 18.18
N LEU A 28 -3.23 3.09 18.71
CA LEU A 28 -2.79 2.15 19.73
C LEU A 28 -1.76 1.17 19.14
N ARG A 29 -0.82 0.74 19.97
CA ARG A 29 0.18 -0.30 19.63
C ARG A 29 -0.45 -1.53 18.97
N ALA A 30 -1.57 -1.99 19.51
CA ALA A 30 -2.30 -3.15 18.98
C ALA A 30 -2.83 -2.93 17.56
N GLU A 31 -3.34 -1.73 17.26
CA GLU A 31 -3.83 -1.39 15.91
C GLU A 31 -2.66 -1.32 14.93
N CYS A 32 -1.50 -0.80 15.34
CA CYS A 32 -0.29 -0.79 14.51
C CYS A 32 0.14 -2.22 14.11
N PHE A 33 0.17 -3.17 15.06
CA PHE A 33 0.45 -4.58 14.74
C PHE A 33 -0.61 -5.22 13.83
N ARG A 34 -1.88 -4.87 14.00
CA ARG A 34 -2.96 -5.34 13.12
C ARG A 34 -2.77 -4.82 11.70
N VAL A 35 -2.45 -3.53 11.56
CA VAL A 35 -2.16 -2.93 10.25
C VAL A 35 -0.94 -3.60 9.62
N GLU A 36 0.16 -3.76 10.35
CA GLU A 36 1.35 -4.46 9.85
C GLU A 36 1.01 -5.86 9.34
N LYS A 37 0.34 -6.68 10.17
CA LYS A 37 -0.03 -8.05 9.80
C LYS A 37 -0.84 -8.09 8.51
N ASN A 38 -1.87 -7.24 8.40
CA ASN A 38 -2.76 -7.23 7.24
C ASN A 38 -2.07 -6.63 6.00
N LEU A 39 -1.18 -5.64 6.17
CA LEU A 39 -0.33 -5.14 5.09
C LEU A 39 0.55 -6.25 4.50
N LEU A 40 1.10 -7.14 5.34
CA LEU A 40 1.91 -8.28 4.89
C LEU A 40 1.12 -9.43 4.26
N ILE A 41 -0.22 -9.37 4.33
CA ILE A 41 -1.15 -10.32 3.70
C ILE A 41 -1.65 -9.75 2.38
N PHE A 42 -2.25 -8.55 2.40
CA PHE A 42 -2.96 -7.97 1.25
C PHE A 42 -2.09 -7.06 0.38
N GLY A 43 -1.04 -6.46 0.96
CA GLY A 43 -0.18 -5.52 0.26
C GLY A 43 -0.71 -4.09 0.20
N TRP A 44 0.04 -3.23 -0.48
CA TRP A 44 -0.22 -1.79 -0.58
C TRP A 44 -1.45 -1.49 -1.44
N GLY A 45 -2.30 -0.56 -1.00
CA GLY A 45 -3.48 -0.09 -1.74
C GLY A 45 -4.74 -0.94 -1.57
N ARG A 46 -4.70 -1.99 -0.73
CA ARG A 46 -5.83 -2.89 -0.42
C ARG A 46 -6.50 -2.52 0.91
N TRP A 47 -6.85 -1.24 1.06
CA TRP A 47 -7.31 -0.66 2.33
C TRP A 47 -8.61 -1.27 2.82
N LYS A 48 -9.57 -1.49 1.92
CA LYS A 48 -10.84 -2.16 2.21
C LYS A 48 -10.63 -3.56 2.78
N ASP A 49 -9.74 -4.36 2.19
CA ASP A 49 -9.45 -5.71 2.69
C ASP A 49 -8.77 -5.68 4.06
N ILE A 50 -7.84 -4.73 4.26
CA ILE A 50 -7.21 -4.53 5.57
C ILE A 50 -8.27 -4.16 6.62
N LEU A 51 -9.22 -3.28 6.32
CA LEU A 51 -10.33 -2.92 7.22
C LEU A 51 -11.23 -4.11 7.54
N THR A 52 -11.66 -4.84 6.51
CA THR A 52 -12.55 -5.99 6.62
C THR A 52 -11.94 -7.10 7.48
N HIS A 53 -10.64 -7.38 7.33
CA HIS A 53 -9.97 -8.49 8.01
C HIS A 53 -9.19 -8.08 9.26
N GLY A 54 -8.95 -6.78 9.46
CA GLY A 54 -8.11 -6.25 10.53
C GLY A 54 -8.71 -6.35 11.93
N ARG A 55 -10.04 -6.49 12.04
CA ARG A 55 -10.80 -6.53 13.31
C ARG A 55 -10.37 -5.40 14.25
N PHE A 56 -10.32 -4.19 13.71
CA PHE A 56 -9.92 -2.97 14.43
C PHE A 56 -10.91 -2.66 15.55
N LYS A 57 -10.39 -2.21 16.69
CA LYS A 57 -11.25 -1.86 17.85
C LYS A 57 -11.96 -0.53 17.61
N TRP A 58 -11.36 0.32 16.78
CA TRP A 58 -11.83 1.66 16.47
C TRP A 58 -12.30 1.70 15.02
N GLN A 59 -13.27 2.57 14.73
CA GLN A 59 -13.71 2.82 13.36
C GLN A 59 -12.61 3.61 12.64
N LEU A 60 -11.73 2.88 11.95
CA LEU A 60 -10.72 3.42 11.06
C LEU A 60 -11.31 3.54 9.65
N ALA A 61 -11.02 4.64 8.97
CA ALA A 61 -11.33 4.79 7.55
C ALA A 61 -10.16 4.31 6.69
N GLU A 62 -10.38 4.16 5.37
CA GLU A 62 -9.30 3.80 4.44
C GLU A 62 -8.12 4.78 4.51
N CYS A 63 -8.40 6.07 4.69
CA CYS A 63 -7.38 7.11 4.87
C CYS A 63 -6.52 6.88 6.13
N ASP A 64 -7.13 6.47 7.25
CA ASP A 64 -6.37 6.14 8.48
C ASP A 64 -5.42 4.96 8.25
N ILE A 65 -5.90 3.91 7.57
CA ILE A 65 -5.10 2.73 7.24
C ILE A 65 -3.96 3.09 6.30
N GLU A 66 -4.22 3.94 5.32
CA GLU A 66 -3.21 4.42 4.40
C GLU A 66 -2.12 5.21 5.14
N VAL A 67 -2.48 6.14 6.03
CA VAL A 67 -1.53 6.92 6.85
C VAL A 67 -0.69 5.99 7.74
N LEU A 68 -1.31 5.01 8.39
CA LEU A 68 -0.61 4.02 9.22
C LEU A 68 0.37 3.18 8.40
N CYS A 69 -0.08 2.61 7.28
CA CYS A 69 0.77 1.83 6.37
C CYS A 69 1.94 2.68 5.84
N ARG A 70 1.67 3.91 5.42
CA ARG A 70 2.69 4.84 4.90
C ARG A 70 3.73 5.14 5.96
N SER A 71 3.31 5.52 7.15
CA SER A 71 4.19 5.85 8.28
C SER A 71 5.08 4.66 8.65
N LEU A 72 4.49 3.46 8.75
CA LEU A 72 5.21 2.21 8.98
C LEU A 72 6.30 1.99 7.93
N LEU A 73 5.97 2.10 6.65
CA LEU A 73 6.92 1.87 5.56
C LEU A 73 8.01 2.93 5.50
N VAL A 74 7.69 4.21 5.73
CA VAL A 74 8.70 5.28 5.88
C VAL A 74 9.68 4.92 6.98
N TYR A 75 9.19 4.50 8.15
CA TYR A 75 10.04 4.11 9.28
C TYR A 75 10.92 2.92 8.91
N CYS A 76 10.37 1.89 8.26
CA CYS A 76 11.14 0.75 7.78
C CYS A 76 12.24 1.17 6.80
N VAL A 77 11.94 2.02 5.80
CA VAL A 77 12.94 2.47 4.81
C VAL A 77 14.06 3.28 5.48
N ARG A 78 13.75 4.17 6.44
CA ARG A 78 14.75 4.96 7.19
C ARG A 78 15.73 4.09 7.97
N HIS A 79 15.28 2.94 8.46
CA HIS A 79 16.10 2.03 9.26
C HIS A 79 16.67 0.85 8.50
N TYR A 80 16.25 0.66 7.25
CA TYR A 80 16.73 -0.43 6.41
C TYR A 80 18.18 -0.20 5.99
N LYS A 81 19.02 -1.22 6.15
CA LYS A 81 20.45 -1.20 5.80
C LYS A 81 20.80 -2.12 4.64
N GLY A 82 19.81 -2.70 3.96
CA GLY A 82 20.03 -3.58 2.80
C GLY A 82 20.02 -2.81 1.48
N ASP A 83 19.49 -3.44 0.43
CA ASP A 83 19.54 -2.94 -0.96
C ASP A 83 18.80 -1.61 -1.15
N ASP A 84 19.51 -0.59 -1.63
CA ASP A 84 18.93 0.74 -1.92
C ASP A 84 17.90 0.70 -3.05
N LYS A 85 17.93 -0.32 -3.94
CA LYS A 85 16.85 -0.51 -4.93
C LYS A 85 15.53 -0.86 -4.26
N ILE A 86 15.55 -1.59 -3.15
CA ILE A 86 14.34 -1.87 -2.37
C ILE A 86 13.85 -0.58 -1.72
N LYS A 87 14.75 0.24 -1.16
CA LYS A 87 14.38 1.55 -0.59
C LYS A 87 13.71 2.43 -1.63
N SER A 88 14.32 2.56 -2.81
CA SER A 88 13.77 3.34 -3.92
C SER A 88 12.40 2.85 -4.33
N PHE A 89 12.28 1.54 -4.57
CA PHE A 89 10.99 0.94 -4.93
C PHE A 89 9.89 1.24 -3.90
N ILE A 90 10.18 1.05 -2.61
CA ILE A 90 9.17 1.29 -1.56
C ILE A 90 8.84 2.78 -1.46
N TRP A 91 9.85 3.65 -1.58
CA TRP A 91 9.65 5.10 -1.55
C TRP A 91 8.75 5.56 -2.70
N ASP A 92 9.02 5.09 -3.92
CA ASP A 92 8.20 5.39 -5.09
C ASP A 92 6.76 4.84 -4.90
N LEU A 93 6.63 3.63 -4.35
CA LEU A 93 5.33 2.99 -4.06
C LEU A 93 4.44 3.78 -3.10
N ILE A 94 5.04 4.36 -2.06
CA ILE A 94 4.29 5.06 -1.01
C ILE A 94 4.15 6.56 -1.26
N THR A 95 4.88 7.10 -2.23
CA THR A 95 4.75 8.51 -2.64
C THR A 95 3.33 8.76 -3.15
N PRO A 96 2.61 9.78 -2.65
CA PRO A 96 1.27 10.11 -3.14
C PRO A 96 1.29 10.39 -4.65
N ALA A 97 0.30 9.84 -5.38
CA ALA A 97 0.13 10.15 -6.80
C ALA A 97 -0.37 11.59 -6.95
N LYS A 98 0.26 12.37 -7.83
CA LYS A 98 -0.08 13.78 -8.04
C LYS A 98 -1.45 14.01 -8.67
N ASP A 99 -1.96 13.04 -9.46
CA ASP A 99 -3.20 13.19 -10.25
C ASP A 99 -4.10 11.93 -10.23
N GLY A 100 -4.06 11.14 -9.15
CA GLY A 100 -4.87 9.90 -9.03
C GLY A 100 -4.42 8.73 -9.93
N HIS A 101 -3.55 8.97 -10.92
CA HIS A 101 -2.92 7.93 -11.72
C HIS A 101 -1.79 7.24 -10.95
N LYS A 102 -2.03 5.98 -10.55
CA LYS A 102 -0.98 5.10 -10.03
C LYS A 102 -0.03 4.77 -11.17
N GLN A 103 1.17 5.37 -11.19
CA GLN A 103 2.20 5.00 -12.17
C GLN A 103 2.63 3.57 -11.93
N ASP A 104 2.73 2.78 -13.00
CA ASP A 104 3.30 1.45 -12.90
C ASP A 104 4.81 1.56 -12.65
N LEU A 105 5.24 1.09 -11.48
CA LEU A 105 6.59 1.32 -10.96
C LEU A 105 7.59 0.45 -11.69
N GLN A 106 8.21 0.92 -12.78
CA GLN A 106 9.18 0.19 -13.63
C GLN A 106 10.46 -0.34 -12.89
N ASN A 107 10.62 -0.06 -11.59
CA ASN A 107 11.78 -0.44 -10.76
C ASN A 107 11.73 -1.88 -10.19
N HIS A 108 10.91 -2.78 -10.76
CA HIS A 108 10.74 -4.17 -10.28
C HIS A 108 11.61 -5.21 -11.02
N SER A 109 12.44 -4.82 -11.99
CA SER A 109 13.30 -5.68 -12.83
C SER A 109 14.43 -6.45 -12.09
N GLY A 110 14.34 -6.62 -10.77
CA GLY A 110 15.35 -7.30 -9.94
C GLY A 110 15.19 -8.81 -9.79
N LEU A 111 14.12 -9.42 -10.33
CA LEU A 111 13.83 -10.86 -10.18
C LEU A 111 13.77 -11.65 -11.50
N SER A 112 13.59 -10.98 -12.64
CA SER A 112 13.31 -11.65 -13.93
C SER A 112 14.54 -11.93 -14.80
N ALA A 113 15.71 -11.41 -14.45
CA ALA A 113 16.93 -11.66 -15.20
C ALA A 113 17.70 -12.87 -14.64
N PRO A 114 18.08 -13.87 -15.47
CA PRO A 114 19.11 -14.85 -15.09
C PRO A 114 20.33 -14.09 -14.60
N VAL A 115 20.88 -14.46 -13.44
CA VAL A 115 22.01 -13.77 -12.79
C VAL A 115 23.13 -13.50 -13.81
N PRO A 116 23.33 -12.25 -14.27
CA PRO A 116 24.33 -11.98 -15.29
C PRO A 116 25.70 -11.99 -14.60
N ARG A 117 26.43 -13.10 -14.75
CA ARG A 117 27.88 -13.13 -14.50
C ARG A 117 28.54 -12.17 -15.49
N GLY A 118 28.85 -10.97 -15.00
CA GLY A 118 29.80 -10.05 -15.63
C GLY A 118 29.32 -9.37 -16.91
N ARG A 119 28.66 -8.21 -16.78
CA ARG A 119 28.77 -7.15 -17.79
C ARG A 119 28.50 -5.78 -17.17
N LYS A 120 29.47 -4.87 -17.28
CA LYS A 120 29.47 -3.51 -16.73
C LYS A 120 28.69 -2.60 -17.69
N GLY A 121 27.52 -2.10 -17.28
CA GLY A 121 26.66 -1.26 -18.13
C GLY A 121 25.88 -0.20 -17.35
N LYS A 122 26.10 1.06 -17.74
CA LYS A 122 25.39 2.34 -17.48
C LYS A 122 24.57 2.50 -16.18
N LYS A 123 25.05 3.39 -15.30
CA LYS A 123 24.34 3.93 -14.13
C LYS A 123 23.13 4.77 -14.57
N LEU A 124 21.91 4.26 -14.39
CA LEU A 124 20.72 5.10 -14.30
C LEU A 124 20.68 5.69 -12.87
N LYS A 125 20.66 7.01 -12.77
CA LYS A 125 20.81 7.77 -11.52
C LYS A 125 19.48 7.85 -10.77
N ASN A 126 19.03 6.74 -10.18
CA ASN A 126 17.92 6.69 -9.21
C ASN A 126 18.43 6.23 -7.83
N GLN A 127 19.51 6.83 -7.35
CA GLN A 127 19.95 6.68 -5.97
C GLN A 127 19.24 7.77 -5.16
N LEU A 128 18.13 7.43 -4.50
CA LEU A 128 17.48 8.34 -3.55
C LEU A 128 18.48 8.63 -2.43
N SER A 129 18.83 9.90 -2.30
CA SER A 129 19.72 10.34 -1.24
C SER A 129 18.94 10.53 0.07
N VAL A 130 19.56 10.22 1.21
CA VAL A 130 18.97 10.42 2.56
C VAL A 130 18.41 11.85 2.77
N PRO A 131 18.98 12.94 2.20
CA PRO A 131 18.39 14.28 2.25
C PRO A 131 17.05 14.40 1.51
N GLU A 132 16.90 13.81 0.31
CA GLU A 132 15.63 13.87 -0.46
C GLU A 132 14.48 13.22 0.31
N MET A 133 14.79 12.20 1.11
CA MET A 133 13.81 11.53 1.97
C MET A 133 13.34 12.38 3.16
N LYS A 134 14.11 13.40 3.56
CA LYS A 134 13.77 14.29 4.70
C LYS A 134 12.96 15.52 4.28
N HIS A 135 12.99 15.90 3.00
CA HIS A 135 12.35 17.11 2.48
C HIS A 135 11.05 16.85 1.70
N ALA A 136 10.51 15.63 1.76
CA ALA A 136 9.24 15.34 1.12
C ALA A 136 8.07 15.99 1.88
N ASP A 137 7.43 16.99 1.27
CA ASP A 137 6.35 17.78 1.88
C ASP A 137 5.19 16.93 2.39
N TRP A 138 4.89 15.81 1.71
CA TRP A 138 3.81 14.89 2.09
C TRP A 138 4.07 14.11 3.39
N LEU A 139 5.32 14.09 3.89
CA LEU A 139 5.64 13.42 5.15
C LEU A 139 4.99 14.07 6.36
N VAL A 140 4.57 15.34 6.29
CA VAL A 140 3.89 16.02 7.40
C VAL A 140 2.61 15.28 7.81
N ASN A 141 1.91 14.66 6.85
CA ASN A 141 0.66 13.93 7.07
C ASN A 141 0.87 12.49 7.56
N CYS A 142 2.08 11.95 7.49
CA CYS A 142 2.38 10.56 7.84
C CYS A 142 3.77 10.41 8.48
N ASN A 143 4.15 11.38 9.31
CA ASN A 143 5.45 11.36 9.97
C ASN A 143 5.48 10.19 10.97
N PRO A 144 6.37 9.20 10.82
CA PRO A 144 6.39 8.04 11.70
C PRO A 144 6.63 8.38 13.17
N GLU A 145 7.34 9.46 13.48
CA GLU A 145 7.55 9.87 14.88
C GLU A 145 6.28 10.43 15.52
N VAL A 146 5.34 10.93 14.71
CA VAL A 146 4.05 11.45 15.15
C VAL A 146 2.97 10.38 15.08
N VAL A 147 3.03 9.46 14.12
CA VAL A 147 2.00 8.43 13.94
C VAL A 147 2.26 7.20 14.81
N LEU A 148 3.53 6.80 14.97
CA LEU A 148 3.95 5.59 15.70
C LEU A 148 4.49 5.96 17.09
N HIS A 149 3.60 6.18 18.04
CA HIS A 149 3.96 6.62 19.38
C HIS A 149 4.70 5.58 20.23
N ASP A 150 4.37 4.29 20.05
CA ASP A 150 4.89 3.25 20.93
C ASP A 150 6.34 2.86 20.56
N ASP A 151 7.28 3.13 21.44
CA ASP A 151 8.70 2.82 21.22
C ASP A 151 9.00 1.33 21.10
N SER A 152 8.22 0.47 21.77
CA SER A 152 8.39 -0.97 21.65
C SER A 152 7.99 -1.45 20.26
N TYR A 153 6.94 -0.86 19.67
CA TYR A 153 6.56 -1.08 18.29
C TYR A 153 7.61 -0.55 17.30
N LYS A 154 8.14 0.65 17.52
CA LYS A 154 9.25 1.20 16.71
C LYS A 154 10.51 0.32 16.77
N LYS A 155 10.84 -0.24 17.93
CA LYS A 155 11.94 -1.23 18.08
C LYS A 155 11.67 -2.50 17.27
N HIS A 156 10.46 -3.05 17.35
CA HIS A 156 10.00 -4.19 16.54
C HIS A 156 10.14 -3.92 15.05
N LEU A 157 9.60 -2.79 14.55
CA LEU A 157 9.70 -2.42 13.14
C LEU A 157 11.14 -2.26 12.67
N LYS A 158 12.00 -1.68 13.51
CA LYS A 158 13.42 -1.52 13.19
C LYS A 158 14.12 -2.87 13.02
N GLN A 159 13.81 -3.84 13.88
CA GLN A 159 14.34 -5.21 13.80
C GLN A 159 13.79 -5.96 12.57
N HIS A 160 12.55 -5.70 12.18
CA HIS A 160 11.86 -6.44 11.12
C HIS A 160 11.69 -5.68 9.80
N CYS A 161 12.33 -4.51 9.63
CA CYS A 161 12.21 -3.70 8.43
C CYS A 161 12.54 -4.49 7.15
N ASN A 162 13.59 -5.32 7.15
CA ASN A 162 13.93 -6.16 6.00
C ASN A 162 12.77 -7.09 5.60
N LYS A 163 12.20 -7.81 6.58
CA LYS A 163 11.06 -8.71 6.36
C LYS A 163 9.87 -7.96 5.78
N VAL A 164 9.54 -6.80 6.37
CA VAL A 164 8.42 -5.97 5.94
C VAL A 164 8.61 -5.49 4.50
N LEU A 165 9.74 -4.84 4.20
CA LEU A 165 9.99 -4.25 2.88
C LEU A 165 10.07 -5.31 1.78
N LEU A 166 10.76 -6.42 2.03
CA LEU A 166 10.83 -7.54 1.07
C LEU A 166 9.45 -8.13 0.78
N ARG A 167 8.63 -8.32 1.81
CA ARG A 167 7.29 -8.89 1.66
C ARG A 167 6.37 -7.94 0.89
N VAL A 168 6.42 -6.64 1.16
CA VAL A 168 5.63 -5.64 0.42
C VAL A 168 6.05 -5.59 -1.05
N ARG A 169 7.36 -5.59 -1.33
CA ARG A 169 7.87 -5.66 -2.71
C ARG A 169 7.42 -6.93 -3.43
N MET A 170 7.48 -8.08 -2.76
CA MET A 170 7.06 -9.35 -3.33
C MET A 170 5.56 -9.39 -3.63
N LEU A 171 4.72 -8.88 -2.72
CA LEU A 171 3.26 -8.80 -2.96
C LEU A 171 2.92 -7.89 -4.15
N TYR A 172 3.63 -6.77 -4.29
CA TYR A 172 3.50 -5.94 -5.49
C TYR A 172 3.89 -6.72 -6.75
N TYR A 173 5.02 -7.41 -6.73
CA TYR A 173 5.49 -8.20 -7.88
C TYR A 173 4.50 -9.29 -8.29
N LEU A 174 3.94 -10.04 -7.34
CA LEU A 174 2.90 -11.04 -7.63
C LEU A 174 1.68 -10.41 -8.29
N LYS A 175 1.27 -9.22 -7.84
CA LYS A 175 0.15 -8.50 -8.44
C LYS A 175 0.48 -7.97 -9.84
N ALA A 176 1.62 -7.31 -10.00
CA ALA A 176 1.98 -6.61 -11.23
C ALA A 176 2.47 -7.57 -12.33
N GLU A 177 3.36 -8.50 -11.99
CA GLU A 177 4.05 -9.33 -12.99
C GLU A 177 3.41 -10.70 -13.19
N VAL A 178 2.89 -11.31 -12.13
CA VAL A 178 2.31 -12.66 -12.23
C VAL A 178 0.84 -12.59 -12.64
N LEU A 179 0.07 -11.69 -12.04
CA LEU A 179 -1.34 -11.53 -12.35
C LEU A 179 -1.60 -10.53 -13.49
N GLY A 180 -0.78 -9.48 -13.62
CA GLY A 180 -0.89 -8.49 -14.70
C GLY A 180 -2.32 -7.96 -14.86
N GLU A 181 -2.84 -8.01 -16.09
CA GLU A 181 -4.21 -7.59 -16.42
C GLU A 181 -5.30 -8.45 -15.75
N ALA A 182 -5.00 -9.72 -15.44
CA ALA A 182 -5.93 -10.61 -14.75
C ALA A 182 -6.03 -10.32 -13.24
N ALA A 183 -5.18 -9.43 -12.70
CA ALA A 183 -5.21 -9.09 -11.28
C ALA A 183 -6.56 -8.51 -10.85
N ALA A 184 -7.12 -7.56 -11.61
CA ALA A 184 -8.42 -6.97 -11.26
C ALA A 184 -9.53 -8.03 -11.26
N GLN A 185 -9.57 -8.87 -12.30
CA GLN A 185 -10.57 -9.94 -12.47
C GLN A 185 -10.46 -11.01 -11.37
N SER A 186 -9.24 -11.41 -11.02
CA SER A 186 -8.98 -12.37 -9.95
C SER A 186 -9.45 -11.85 -8.59
N LEU A 187 -9.33 -10.54 -8.33
CA LEU A 187 -9.79 -9.93 -7.08
C LEU A 187 -11.30 -9.79 -7.00
N GLU A 188 -11.97 -9.67 -8.14
CA GLU A 188 -13.44 -9.70 -8.26
C GLU A 188 -14.00 -11.13 -8.23
N GLY A 189 -13.14 -12.15 -8.11
CA GLY A 189 -13.55 -13.56 -8.09
C GLY A 189 -13.98 -14.10 -9.45
N ILE A 190 -13.65 -13.40 -10.54
CA ILE A 190 -13.97 -13.84 -11.91
C ILE A 190 -13.05 -15.02 -12.25
N PRO A 191 -13.61 -16.19 -12.60
CA PRO A 191 -12.81 -17.35 -12.99
C PRO A 191 -11.96 -17.05 -14.22
N ALA A 192 -10.72 -17.53 -14.24
CA ALA A 192 -9.87 -17.45 -15.42
C ALA A 192 -10.56 -18.21 -16.59
N ARG A 193 -10.99 -17.47 -17.61
CA ARG A 193 -11.54 -18.08 -18.83
C ARG A 193 -10.39 -18.66 -19.64
N TYR A 194 -10.18 -19.97 -19.56
CA TYR A 194 -9.37 -20.67 -20.55
C TYR A 194 -10.07 -20.56 -21.90
N LYS A 195 -9.53 -19.75 -22.81
CA LYS A 195 -9.90 -19.82 -24.22
C LYS A 195 -9.36 -21.15 -24.75
N LEU A 196 -10.17 -22.19 -24.69
CA LEU A 196 -9.96 -23.37 -25.53
C LEU A 196 -10.08 -22.87 -26.97
N HIS A 197 -8.95 -22.76 -27.66
CA HIS A 197 -8.95 -22.70 -29.11
C HIS A 197 -9.53 -24.04 -29.58
N HIS A 198 -10.84 -24.07 -29.85
CA HIS A 198 -11.40 -25.08 -30.71
C HIS A 198 -10.84 -24.81 -32.10
N GLU A 199 -9.72 -25.47 -32.41
CA GLU A 199 -9.37 -25.73 -33.81
C GLU A 199 -10.56 -26.46 -34.43
N GLY A 200 -11.20 -25.79 -35.38
CA GLY A 200 -12.21 -26.39 -36.21
C GLY A 200 -11.57 -27.49 -37.04
N THR A 201 -11.97 -28.73 -36.80
CA THR A 201 -11.82 -29.79 -37.78
C THR A 201 -13.06 -29.79 -38.68
N HIS A 202 -12.79 -29.52 -39.95
CA HIS A 202 -13.66 -29.69 -41.11
C HIS A 202 -14.32 -31.08 -41.16
#